data_AF-A0A0T6AZ07-F1
#
_entry.id   AF-A0A0T6AZ07-F1
#
_cell.length_a   1.000
_cell.length_b   1.000
_cell.length_c   1.000
_cell.angle_alpha   90.00
_cell.angle_beta   90.00
_cell.angle_gamma   90.00
#
_symmetry.space_group_name_H-M   'P 1'
#
loop_
_entity.id
_entity.type
_entity.pdbx_description
1 polymer ?
#
loop_
_entity_poly.entity_id
_entity_poly.type
_entity_poly.pdbx_seq_one_letter_code
_entity_poly.pdbx_strand_id
1 'polypeptide(L)'
;MGNAGGSGFTRERQKSGDTAPPSPSREDQAFSFDKKIDHKLVMQGSQDDEEPYFTKPAVHDAYDSSRPRSNTLSEGTKVTASDKTPTVFRWEGGGKDVLVSGTFSDWKTIPMVKSHGDFVTIIDLPEGAHQYKFFVDGEWRNDPSTNIVESDSGTKNNMIVVKKSDFEVFQALAKDSENAPGDIQDEYSQIVPPSKPWEKTSGPPILPPHLLQVILNKDTPLSVRNTCRICFFFNVLILV
;
A
#
# COMPACT_ATOMS: atom_id res chain seq x y z
N MET A 1 -40.68 -5.27 59.59
CA MET A 1 -40.57 -5.77 58.21
C MET A 1 -40.21 -4.60 57.31
N GLY A 2 -39.15 -4.73 56.50
CA GLY A 2 -38.98 -4.00 55.23
C GLY A 2 -38.19 -2.66 55.23
N ASN A 3 -36.94 -2.75 54.75
CA ASN A 3 -36.19 -1.83 53.87
C ASN A 3 -36.01 -0.32 54.15
N ALA A 4 -34.73 0.08 54.26
CA ALA A 4 -34.01 1.10 53.46
C ALA A 4 -32.54 1.09 53.94
N GLY A 5 -31.54 0.83 53.10
CA GLY A 5 -30.89 1.84 52.26
C GLY A 5 -29.51 2.18 52.85
N GLY A 6 -28.43 2.00 52.09
CA GLY A 6 -27.08 2.29 52.60
C GLY A 6 -25.96 1.84 51.67
N SER A 7 -25.73 2.65 50.64
CA SER A 7 -24.66 2.58 49.65
C SER A 7 -23.25 2.61 50.24
N GLY A 8 -22.38 1.73 49.76
CA GLY A 8 -20.93 1.79 49.90
C GLY A 8 -20.27 0.65 49.13
N PHE A 9 -19.07 0.91 48.59
CA PHE A 9 -18.14 -0.01 47.91
C PHE A 9 -18.14 -0.01 46.36
N THR A 10 -17.22 0.82 45.85
CA THR A 10 -16.09 0.44 44.98
C THR A 10 -16.32 -0.74 44.02
N ARG A 11 -16.57 -0.42 42.75
CA ARG A 11 -16.49 -1.37 41.65
C ARG A 11 -15.04 -1.47 41.17
N GLU A 12 -14.33 -2.50 41.62
CA GLU A 12 -13.10 -2.97 40.97
C GLU A 12 -13.43 -3.35 39.51
N ARG A 13 -12.76 -2.71 38.57
CA ARG A 13 -12.80 -3.07 37.16
C ARG A 13 -11.80 -4.21 36.94
N GLN A 14 -12.32 -5.43 36.84
CA GLN A 14 -11.56 -6.58 36.37
C GLN A 14 -11.01 -6.32 34.96
N LYS A 15 -9.69 -6.43 34.84
CA LYS A 15 -8.88 -6.31 33.63
C LYS A 15 -8.79 -7.71 33.01
N SER A 16 -9.47 -7.95 31.90
CA SER A 16 -9.26 -9.16 31.10
C SER A 16 -7.92 -9.04 30.36
N GLY A 17 -7.04 -10.00 30.59
CA GLY A 17 -5.66 -10.00 30.13
C GLY A 17 -5.52 -10.23 28.63
N ASP A 18 -4.75 -9.35 27.99
CA ASP A 18 -4.05 -9.63 26.74
C ASP A 18 -3.06 -10.77 26.97
N THR A 19 -3.33 -11.93 26.36
CA THR A 19 -2.33 -13.01 26.25
C THR A 19 -1.77 -12.94 24.84
N ALA A 20 -0.65 -12.21 24.68
CA ALA A 20 0.15 -12.28 23.47
C ALA A 20 0.71 -13.71 23.30
N PRO A 21 0.80 -14.27 22.08
CA PRO A 21 1.45 -15.56 21.89
C PRO A 21 2.93 -15.46 22.27
N PRO A 22 3.51 -16.47 22.94
CA PRO A 22 4.93 -16.43 23.31
C PRO A 22 5.80 -16.52 22.06
N SER A 23 6.82 -15.66 21.99
CA SER A 23 7.89 -15.73 21.00
C SER A 23 8.63 -17.07 21.12
N PRO A 24 9.01 -17.73 20.01
CA PRO A 24 9.66 -19.03 20.06
C PRO A 24 11.04 -18.95 20.73
N SER A 25 11.20 -19.74 21.80
CA SER A 25 12.46 -20.01 22.48
C SER A 25 13.39 -20.85 21.61
N ARG A 26 14.69 -20.75 21.90
CA ARG A 26 15.81 -21.03 21.00
C ARG A 26 16.19 -22.51 20.79
N GLU A 27 15.29 -23.44 21.07
CA GLU A 27 15.63 -24.86 21.14
C GLU A 27 14.50 -25.71 20.57
N ASP A 28 14.35 -25.69 19.25
CA ASP A 28 13.84 -26.83 18.46
C ASP A 28 14.17 -26.57 16.98
N GLN A 29 14.92 -27.50 16.36
CA GLN A 29 15.42 -27.40 15.00
C GLN A 29 14.27 -27.33 13.98
N ALA A 30 14.09 -26.18 13.32
CA ALA A 30 13.05 -25.99 12.31
C ALA A 30 13.50 -26.32 10.86
N PHE A 31 14.75 -26.72 10.62
CA PHE A 31 15.25 -26.98 9.26
C PHE A 31 16.20 -28.17 9.21
N SER A 32 15.73 -29.30 8.69
CA SER A 32 16.56 -30.41 8.23
C SER A 32 16.88 -30.22 6.74
N PHE A 33 18.14 -29.95 6.40
CA PHE A 33 18.62 -29.96 5.02
C PHE A 33 19.23 -31.33 4.68
N ASP A 34 18.35 -32.29 4.42
CA ASP A 34 18.73 -33.52 3.72
C ASP A 34 17.91 -33.63 2.43
N LYS A 35 18.44 -33.04 1.37
CA LYS A 35 18.06 -33.44 0.01
C LYS A 35 19.24 -33.26 -0.93
N LYS A 36 19.87 -34.39 -1.28
CA LYS A 36 20.79 -34.50 -2.40
C LYS A 36 20.02 -34.10 -3.67
N ILE A 37 20.48 -33.04 -4.33
CA ILE A 37 20.04 -32.69 -5.67
C ILE A 37 21.28 -32.68 -6.55
N ASP A 38 21.42 -33.74 -7.34
CA ASP A 38 22.40 -33.82 -8.42
C ASP A 38 22.00 -32.85 -9.54
N HIS A 39 22.57 -31.65 -9.53
CA HIS A 39 22.62 -30.79 -10.71
C HIS A 39 24.07 -30.58 -11.13
N LYS A 40 24.40 -31.24 -12.24
CA LYS A 40 25.61 -31.06 -13.04
C LYS A 40 25.79 -29.57 -13.39
N LEU A 41 26.67 -28.89 -12.67
CA LEU A 41 27.12 -27.54 -13.00
C LEU A 41 28.06 -27.62 -14.22
N VAL A 42 27.64 -27.04 -15.34
CA VAL A 42 28.50 -26.80 -16.50
C VAL A 42 29.26 -25.51 -16.23
N MET A 43 30.57 -25.62 -16.03
CA MET A 43 31.50 -24.50 -16.00
C MET A 43 31.75 -24.06 -17.45
N GLN A 44 31.33 -22.83 -17.80
CA GLN A 44 31.65 -22.23 -19.09
C GLN A 44 32.91 -21.37 -18.90
N GLY A 45 33.99 -21.75 -19.59
CA GLY A 45 35.30 -21.12 -19.51
C GLY A 45 35.30 -19.72 -20.12
N SER A 46 36.09 -18.84 -19.49
CA SER A 46 36.53 -17.56 -20.01
C SER A 46 37.27 -17.79 -21.34
N GLN A 47 36.76 -17.22 -22.43
CA GLN A 47 37.50 -17.07 -23.67
C GLN A 47 37.77 -15.59 -23.86
N ASP A 48 39.04 -15.23 -23.70
CA ASP A 48 39.62 -13.95 -24.09
C ASP A 48 39.47 -13.77 -25.61
N ASP A 49 39.09 -12.57 -26.05
CA ASP A 49 39.47 -12.03 -27.35
C ASP A 49 39.53 -10.48 -27.25
N GLU A 50 40.67 -9.95 -27.70
CA GLU A 50 41.10 -8.55 -27.66
C GLU A 50 40.43 -7.63 -28.70
N GLU A 51 40.61 -6.32 -28.47
CA GLU A 51 40.64 -5.17 -29.40
C GLU A 51 39.35 -4.38 -29.73
N PRO A 52 39.45 -3.10 -30.16
CA PRO A 52 40.31 -2.01 -29.70
C PRO A 52 39.53 -0.68 -29.47
N TYR A 53 40.20 0.27 -28.82
CA TYR A 53 39.72 1.65 -28.58
C TYR A 53 39.28 2.36 -29.88
N PHE A 54 38.00 2.74 -29.98
CA PHE A 54 37.59 3.87 -30.83
C PHE A 54 36.43 4.63 -30.17
N THR A 55 36.73 5.84 -29.70
CA THR A 55 35.75 6.83 -29.23
C THR A 55 34.69 7.09 -30.31
N LYS A 56 33.42 6.83 -29.99
CA LYS A 56 32.28 7.41 -30.72
C LYS A 56 31.63 8.51 -29.85
N PRO A 57 31.28 9.66 -30.45
CA PRO A 57 30.77 10.82 -29.71
C PRO A 57 29.35 10.57 -29.23
N ALA A 58 29.03 11.16 -28.07
CA ALA A 58 27.70 11.14 -27.46
C ALA A 58 26.65 11.68 -28.43
N VAL A 59 25.67 10.84 -28.76
CA VAL A 59 24.39 11.27 -29.31
C VAL A 59 23.45 11.46 -28.13
N HIS A 60 22.93 12.68 -28.07
CA HIS A 60 22.04 13.20 -27.06
C HIS A 60 20.65 12.59 -27.27
N ASP A 61 20.34 11.49 -26.59
CA ASP A 61 18.96 10.98 -26.51
C ASP A 61 18.52 10.84 -25.06
N ALA A 62 17.29 11.31 -24.85
CA ALA A 62 16.66 11.61 -23.57
C ALA A 62 16.82 10.51 -22.53
N TYR A 63 17.22 10.91 -21.32
CA TYR A 63 16.99 10.11 -20.13
C TYR A 63 15.47 10.12 -19.86
N ASP A 64 14.75 9.17 -20.42
CA ASP A 64 13.56 8.65 -19.75
C ASP A 64 13.72 7.14 -19.68
N SER A 65 14.63 6.72 -18.81
CA SER A 65 14.63 5.35 -18.31
C SER A 65 13.59 5.22 -17.21
N SER A 66 12.33 5.51 -17.55
CA SER A 66 11.19 4.84 -16.94
C SER A 66 11.36 3.35 -17.22
N ARG A 67 12.09 2.65 -16.35
CA ARG A 67 12.14 1.19 -16.36
C ARG A 67 10.69 0.72 -16.45
N PRO A 68 10.32 -0.09 -17.46
CA PRO A 68 8.95 -0.58 -17.55
C PRO A 68 8.64 -1.27 -16.22
N ARG A 69 7.71 -0.69 -15.45
CA ARG A 69 7.24 -1.31 -14.20
C ARG A 69 6.65 -2.65 -14.61
N SER A 70 6.99 -3.70 -13.87
CA SER A 70 6.47 -5.04 -14.08
C SER A 70 4.95 -4.98 -14.20
N ASN A 71 4.39 -5.38 -15.34
CA ASN A 71 2.95 -5.55 -15.50
C ASN A 71 2.48 -6.61 -14.49
N THR A 72 1.69 -6.21 -13.50
CA THR A 72 1.07 -7.11 -12.53
C THR A 72 -0.27 -7.62 -13.06
N LEU A 73 -0.33 -8.01 -14.33
CA LEU A 73 -1.42 -8.88 -14.77
C LEU A 73 -1.22 -10.19 -14.01
N SER A 74 -2.10 -10.46 -13.05
CA SER A 74 -2.13 -11.74 -12.38
C SER A 74 -2.30 -12.83 -13.44
N GLU A 75 -1.41 -13.83 -13.45
CA GLU A 75 -1.26 -14.88 -14.47
C GLU A 75 -2.49 -15.82 -14.61
N GLY A 76 -3.61 -15.48 -13.96
CA GLY A 76 -4.89 -16.19 -14.06
C GLY A 76 -6.04 -15.37 -14.65
N THR A 77 -5.89 -14.07 -14.91
CA THR A 77 -6.96 -13.27 -15.50
C THR A 77 -6.90 -13.44 -17.01
N LYS A 78 -7.64 -14.42 -17.54
CA LYS A 78 -8.06 -14.37 -18.95
C LYS A 78 -8.91 -13.11 -19.10
N VAL A 79 -8.27 -12.00 -19.44
CA VAL A 79 -8.95 -10.80 -19.92
C VAL A 79 -9.56 -11.21 -21.26
N THR A 80 -10.72 -11.85 -21.22
CA THR A 80 -11.67 -11.63 -22.32
C THR A 80 -11.76 -10.12 -22.41
N ALA A 81 -11.42 -9.54 -23.55
CA ALA A 81 -11.50 -8.11 -23.80
C ALA A 81 -12.98 -7.66 -23.72
N SER A 82 -13.55 -7.73 -22.53
CA SER A 82 -14.83 -7.16 -22.19
C SER A 82 -14.53 -5.71 -21.85
N ASP A 83 -15.17 -4.79 -22.56
CA ASP A 83 -15.08 -3.34 -22.32
C ASP A 83 -15.67 -2.90 -20.97
N LYS A 84 -15.81 -3.82 -20.02
CA LYS A 84 -16.44 -3.63 -18.72
C LYS A 84 -15.44 -3.86 -17.59
N THR A 85 -15.55 -3.04 -16.56
CA THR A 85 -14.75 -3.14 -15.34
C THR A 85 -15.66 -3.46 -14.14
N PRO A 86 -15.27 -4.40 -13.27
CA PRO A 86 -16.02 -4.72 -12.07
C PRO A 86 -16.03 -3.52 -11.14
N THR A 87 -17.23 -2.97 -10.86
CA THR A 87 -17.43 -1.79 -10.04
C THR A 87 -18.17 -2.15 -8.77
N VAL A 88 -17.67 -1.72 -7.62
CA VAL A 88 -18.26 -2.00 -6.31
C VAL A 88 -19.28 -0.92 -5.95
N PHE A 89 -20.50 -1.34 -5.62
CA PHE A 89 -21.53 -0.49 -5.03
C PHE A 89 -21.70 -0.87 -3.56
N ARG A 90 -21.58 0.12 -2.67
CA ARG A 90 -21.71 -0.06 -1.22
C ARG A 90 -22.77 0.87 -0.67
N TRP A 91 -23.55 0.38 0.28
CA TRP A 91 -24.53 1.14 1.05
C TRP A 91 -24.32 0.91 2.55
N GLU A 92 -24.01 1.97 3.29
CA GLU A 92 -23.70 1.93 4.73
C GLU A 92 -24.88 2.38 5.61
N GLY A 93 -25.98 2.85 5.01
CA GLY A 93 -27.11 3.44 5.74
C GLY A 93 -28.03 2.45 6.46
N GLY A 94 -27.65 1.17 6.55
CA GLY A 94 -28.49 0.10 7.11
C GLY A 94 -29.74 -0.21 6.28
N GLY A 95 -30.59 -1.09 6.79
CA GLY A 95 -31.82 -1.54 6.11
C GLY A 95 -32.09 -3.03 6.30
N LYS A 96 -33.29 -3.48 5.94
CA LYS A 96 -33.64 -4.91 5.86
C LYS A 96 -33.45 -5.44 4.45
N ASP A 97 -33.99 -4.74 3.47
CA ASP A 97 -33.89 -5.06 2.05
C ASP A 97 -33.34 -3.85 1.28
N VAL A 98 -32.22 -4.05 0.60
CA VAL A 98 -31.49 -2.99 -0.11
C VAL A 98 -31.23 -3.45 -1.53
N LEU A 99 -31.71 -2.67 -2.48
CA LEU A 99 -31.49 -2.87 -3.90
C LEU A 99 -30.79 -1.65 -4.50
N VAL A 100 -30.04 -1.86 -5.57
CA VAL A 100 -29.45 -0.80 -6.38
C VAL A 100 -30.07 -0.81 -7.77
N SER A 101 -30.27 0.36 -8.34
CA SER A 101 -30.81 0.53 -9.69
C SER A 101 -30.08 1.67 -10.38
N GLY A 102 -29.84 1.58 -11.68
CA GLY A 102 -29.13 2.62 -12.41
C GLY A 102 -29.20 2.48 -13.93
N THR A 103 -28.45 3.34 -14.61
CA THR A 103 -28.38 3.39 -16.08
C THR A 103 -27.88 2.09 -16.70
N PHE A 104 -27.06 1.34 -15.97
CA PHE A 104 -26.50 0.05 -16.41
C PHE A 104 -27.50 -1.12 -16.35
N SER A 105 -28.61 -0.97 -15.65
CA SER A 105 -29.66 -1.99 -15.50
C SER A 105 -31.00 -1.57 -16.12
N ASP A 106 -31.01 -0.52 -16.93
CA ASP A 106 -32.25 0.13 -17.41
C ASP A 106 -33.21 0.46 -16.26
N TRP A 107 -32.65 0.92 -15.13
CA TRP A 107 -33.37 1.18 -13.89
C TRP A 107 -34.11 -0.02 -13.26
N LYS A 108 -33.73 -1.25 -13.63
CA LYS A 108 -34.17 -2.47 -12.92
C LYS A 108 -33.42 -2.60 -11.60
N THR A 109 -34.15 -3.01 -10.56
CA THR A 109 -33.60 -3.21 -9.22
C THR A 109 -32.77 -4.50 -9.15
N ILE A 110 -31.57 -4.38 -8.59
CA ILE A 110 -30.64 -5.48 -8.35
C ILE A 110 -30.46 -5.61 -6.84
N PRO A 111 -30.76 -6.79 -6.24
CA PRO A 111 -30.60 -6.97 -4.81
C PRO A 111 -29.13 -6.93 -4.39
N MET A 112 -28.85 -6.30 -3.26
CA MET A 112 -27.50 -6.23 -2.68
C MET A 112 -27.30 -7.29 -1.61
N VAL A 113 -26.05 -7.71 -1.41
CA VAL A 113 -25.69 -8.70 -0.40
C VAL A 113 -25.41 -7.99 0.92
N LYS A 114 -26.10 -8.42 1.98
CA LYS A 114 -25.90 -7.89 3.33
C LYS A 114 -24.63 -8.43 3.98
N SER A 115 -23.82 -7.54 4.53
CA SER A 115 -22.65 -7.81 5.36
C SER A 115 -22.89 -7.41 6.83
N HIS A 116 -21.84 -7.31 7.66
CA HIS A 116 -21.93 -7.00 9.10
C HIS A 116 -22.44 -5.58 9.44
N GLY A 117 -22.57 -4.70 8.45
CA GLY A 117 -23.03 -3.32 8.62
C GLY A 117 -23.45 -2.67 7.30
N ASP A 118 -22.95 -3.20 6.18
CA ASP A 118 -23.13 -2.60 4.87
C ASP A 118 -23.83 -3.57 3.92
N PHE A 119 -24.36 -3.04 2.83
CA PHE A 119 -24.84 -3.82 1.69
C PHE A 119 -23.92 -3.58 0.51
N VAL A 120 -23.50 -4.66 -0.16
CA VAL A 120 -22.52 -4.60 -1.25
C VAL A 120 -23.00 -5.40 -2.45
N THR A 121 -22.72 -4.90 -3.65
CA THR A 121 -22.80 -5.67 -4.88
C THR A 121 -21.69 -5.24 -5.85
N ILE A 122 -21.29 -6.15 -6.74
CA ILE A 122 -20.27 -5.88 -7.76
C ILE A 122 -20.94 -6.03 -9.12
N ILE A 123 -20.83 -4.99 -9.95
CA ILE A 123 -21.47 -4.92 -11.26
C ILE A 123 -20.42 -4.53 -12.30
N ASP A 124 -20.35 -5.30 -13.38
CA ASP A 124 -19.47 -5.00 -14.51
C ASP A 124 -20.05 -3.85 -15.35
N LEU A 125 -19.37 -2.71 -15.34
CA LEU A 125 -19.80 -1.48 -16.01
C LEU A 125 -18.85 -1.10 -17.15
N PRO A 126 -19.36 -0.64 -18.29
CA PRO A 126 -18.50 -0.04 -19.30
C PRO A 126 -17.91 1.29 -18.82
N GLU A 127 -16.78 1.69 -19.39
CA GLU A 127 -16.17 3.00 -19.14
C GLU A 127 -17.16 4.13 -19.43
N GLY A 128 -17.26 5.10 -18.51
CA GLY A 128 -18.18 6.22 -18.62
C GLY A 128 -18.85 6.60 -17.30
N ALA A 129 -19.74 7.59 -17.38
CA ALA A 129 -20.54 8.05 -16.25
C ALA A 129 -21.85 7.24 -16.16
N HIS A 130 -22.14 6.73 -14.97
CA HIS A 130 -23.34 5.96 -14.69
C HIS A 130 -24.10 6.57 -13.53
N GLN A 131 -25.40 6.78 -13.71
CA GLN A 131 -26.27 7.24 -12.63
C GLN A 131 -26.92 6.04 -11.95
N TYR A 132 -27.08 6.13 -10.64
CA TYR A 132 -27.68 5.07 -9.84
C TYR A 132 -28.40 5.62 -8.61
N LYS A 133 -29.21 4.77 -7.99
CA LYS A 133 -29.96 5.08 -6.77
C LYS A 133 -30.21 3.80 -5.98
N PHE A 134 -30.30 3.93 -4.66
CA PHE A 134 -30.62 2.83 -3.76
C PHE A 134 -32.11 2.80 -3.46
N PHE A 135 -32.67 1.59 -3.38
CA PHE A 135 -34.02 1.34 -2.92
C PHE A 135 -33.93 0.55 -1.63
N VAL A 136 -34.21 1.22 -0.52
CA VAL A 136 -33.99 0.72 0.85
C VAL A 136 -35.34 0.62 1.54
N ASP A 137 -35.74 -0.58 1.93
CA ASP A 137 -36.98 -0.85 2.67
C ASP A 137 -38.25 -0.22 2.05
N GLY A 138 -38.30 -0.13 0.72
CA GLY A 138 -39.44 0.44 -0.02
C GLY A 138 -39.28 1.92 -0.42
N GLU A 139 -38.19 2.57 -0.03
CA GLU A 139 -37.94 3.99 -0.29
C GLU A 139 -36.68 4.24 -1.13
N TRP A 140 -36.76 5.20 -2.05
CA TRP A 140 -35.61 5.63 -2.83
C TRP A 140 -34.70 6.54 -2.02
N ARG A 141 -33.43 6.14 -1.86
CA ARG A 141 -32.41 6.89 -1.12
C ARG A 141 -31.16 7.12 -1.96
N ASN A 142 -30.47 8.19 -1.63
CA ASN A 142 -29.15 8.52 -2.17
C ASN A 142 -28.09 8.33 -1.09
N ASP A 143 -26.87 8.03 -1.52
CA ASP A 143 -25.72 8.03 -0.63
C ASP A 143 -25.12 9.45 -0.55
N PRO A 144 -25.11 10.11 0.62
CA PRO A 144 -24.56 11.45 0.77
C PRO A 144 -23.03 11.49 0.70
N SER A 145 -22.34 10.35 0.80
CA SER A 145 -20.88 10.26 0.73
C SER A 145 -20.33 10.28 -0.70
N THR A 146 -21.20 10.05 -1.69
CA THR A 146 -20.83 10.02 -3.11
C THR A 146 -21.43 11.19 -3.87
N ASN A 147 -20.91 11.43 -5.08
CA ASN A 147 -21.37 12.53 -5.91
C ASN A 147 -22.85 12.36 -6.28
N ILE A 148 -23.63 13.41 -6.06
CA ILE A 148 -25.06 13.49 -6.41
C ILE A 148 -25.21 14.44 -7.60
N VAL A 149 -25.94 13.99 -8.61
CA VAL A 149 -26.30 14.77 -9.79
C VAL A 149 -27.82 14.84 -9.91
N GLU A 150 -28.31 16.00 -10.33
CA GLU A 150 -29.71 16.20 -10.65
C GLU A 150 -29.94 15.89 -12.13
N SER A 151 -30.85 14.95 -12.40
CA SER A 151 -31.27 14.60 -13.75
C SER A 151 -32.22 15.67 -14.30
N ASP A 152 -32.34 15.75 -15.63
CA ASP A 152 -33.24 16.69 -16.33
C ASP A 152 -34.70 16.67 -15.85
N SER A 153 -35.14 15.56 -15.27
CA SER A 153 -36.48 15.39 -14.69
C SER A 153 -36.59 15.87 -13.23
N GLY A 154 -35.58 16.55 -12.68
CA GLY A 154 -35.54 17.03 -11.28
C GLY A 154 -35.27 15.94 -10.24
N THR A 155 -34.88 14.73 -10.67
CA THR A 155 -34.58 13.63 -9.76
C THR A 155 -33.10 13.63 -9.39
N LYS A 156 -32.80 13.58 -8.10
CA LYS A 156 -31.42 13.45 -7.58
C LYS A 156 -31.00 11.99 -7.56
N ASN A 157 -29.92 11.68 -8.28
CA ASN A 157 -29.30 10.36 -8.39
C ASN A 157 -27.83 10.45 -7.99
N ASN A 158 -27.25 9.36 -7.51
CA ASN A 158 -25.80 9.27 -7.36
C ASN A 158 -25.15 9.05 -8.73
N MET A 159 -23.91 9.51 -8.91
CA MET A 159 -23.14 9.32 -10.15
C MET A 159 -21.77 8.74 -9.85
N ILE A 160 -21.41 7.69 -10.58
CA ILE A 160 -20.09 7.09 -10.58
C ILE A 160 -19.46 7.23 -11.96
N VAL A 161 -18.18 7.57 -12.01
CA VAL A 161 -17.41 7.66 -13.26
C VAL A 161 -16.41 6.52 -13.26
N VAL A 162 -16.60 5.60 -14.19
CA VAL A 162 -15.76 4.42 -14.36
C VAL A 162 -14.72 4.73 -15.43
N LYS A 163 -13.42 4.64 -15.09
CA LYS A 163 -12.32 4.82 -16.05
C LYS A 163 -11.50 3.54 -16.15
N LYS A 164 -10.91 3.28 -17.32
CA LYS A 164 -10.00 2.12 -17.50
C LYS A 164 -8.80 2.16 -16.56
N SER A 165 -8.31 3.35 -16.21
CA SER A 165 -7.22 3.53 -15.25
C SER A 165 -7.52 3.00 -13.86
N ASP A 166 -8.80 2.93 -13.49
CA ASP A 166 -9.22 2.57 -12.13
C ASP A 166 -9.08 1.05 -11.91
N PHE A 167 -9.02 0.28 -13.01
CA PHE A 167 -8.75 -1.15 -13.00
C PHE A 167 -7.24 -1.47 -12.97
N GLU A 168 -6.41 -0.62 -13.58
CA GLU A 168 -4.96 -0.78 -13.60
C GLU A 168 -4.33 -0.23 -12.31
N VAL A 169 -3.91 -1.12 -11.41
CA VAL A 169 -3.48 -0.77 -10.04
C VAL A 169 -2.47 0.38 -10.00
N PHE A 170 -1.42 0.35 -10.83
CA PHE A 170 -0.42 1.41 -10.83
C PHE A 170 -0.95 2.75 -11.35
N GLN A 171 -1.90 2.74 -12.28
CA GLN A 171 -2.52 3.95 -12.81
C GLN A 171 -3.50 4.53 -11.80
N ALA A 172 -4.29 3.70 -11.13
CA ALA A 172 -5.18 4.10 -10.05
C ALA A 172 -4.38 4.77 -8.91
N LEU A 173 -3.30 4.14 -8.45
CA LEU A 173 -2.44 4.69 -7.40
C LEU A 173 -1.79 6.02 -7.81
N ALA A 174 -1.37 6.17 -9.07
CA ALA A 174 -0.82 7.42 -9.56
C ALA A 174 -1.85 8.56 -9.51
N LYS A 175 -3.09 8.30 -9.95
CA LYS A 175 -4.18 9.29 -9.91
C LYS A 175 -4.59 9.69 -8.49
N ASP A 176 -4.59 8.74 -7.57
CA ASP A 176 -4.90 9.03 -6.17
C ASP A 176 -3.81 9.89 -5.51
N SER A 177 -2.54 9.70 -5.91
CA SER A 177 -1.43 10.50 -5.40
C SER A 177 -1.45 11.97 -5.82
N GLU A 178 -2.03 12.29 -6.97
CA GLU A 178 -2.18 13.67 -7.45
C GLU A 178 -3.20 14.47 -6.63
N ASN A 179 -4.21 13.80 -6.06
CA ASN A 179 -5.27 14.42 -5.26
C ASN A 179 -4.96 14.46 -3.76
N ALA A 180 -3.94 13.74 -3.31
CA ALA A 180 -3.42 13.94 -1.97
C ALA A 180 -2.97 15.40 -1.85
N PRO A 181 -3.22 16.09 -0.71
CA PRO A 181 -2.49 17.31 -0.44
C PRO A 181 -1.03 16.91 -0.52
N GLY A 182 -0.36 17.34 -1.59
CA GLY A 182 1.06 17.07 -1.75
C GLY A 182 1.69 17.41 -0.42
N ASP A 183 2.49 16.47 0.11
CA ASP A 183 3.47 16.84 1.11
C ASP A 183 4.06 18.14 0.58
N ILE A 184 3.84 19.24 1.30
CA ILE A 184 4.33 20.54 0.89
C ILE A 184 5.83 20.34 0.99
N GLN A 185 6.41 19.82 -0.09
CA GLN A 185 7.78 20.02 -0.45
C GLN A 185 7.78 21.51 -0.68
N ASP A 186 7.95 22.26 0.42
CA ASP A 186 8.57 23.56 0.38
C ASP A 186 9.72 23.36 -0.58
N GLU A 187 9.53 23.91 -1.78
CA GLU A 187 10.49 23.80 -2.88
C GLU A 187 11.86 24.06 -2.27
N TYR A 188 12.81 23.13 -2.49
CA TYR A 188 14.10 23.21 -1.81
C TYR A 188 14.72 24.59 -2.11
N SER A 189 14.69 25.46 -1.11
CA SER A 189 15.03 26.85 -1.29
C SER A 189 16.30 27.17 -0.52
N GLN A 190 16.96 28.23 -0.96
CA GLN A 190 18.11 28.78 -0.23
C GLN A 190 17.68 29.78 0.85
N ILE A 191 16.38 29.93 1.08
CA ILE A 191 15.83 30.90 2.03
C ILE A 191 15.90 30.29 3.42
N VAL A 192 16.61 30.96 4.33
CA VAL A 192 16.66 30.55 5.74
C VAL A 192 15.24 30.66 6.32
N PRO A 193 14.68 29.58 6.90
CA PRO A 193 13.36 29.62 7.50
C PRO A 193 13.27 30.69 8.59
N PRO A 194 12.21 31.53 8.60
CA PRO A 194 12.04 32.54 9.64
C PRO A 194 11.79 31.87 10.99
N SER A 195 12.47 32.34 12.04
CA SER A 195 12.22 31.88 13.41
C SER A 195 10.83 32.30 13.88
N LYS A 196 9.91 31.35 14.06
CA LYS A 196 8.57 31.60 14.61
C LYS A 196 8.52 31.19 16.09
N PRO A 197 8.65 32.13 17.05
CA PRO A 197 8.78 31.79 18.48
C PRO A 197 7.52 31.17 19.11
N TRP A 198 6.36 31.23 18.44
CA TRP A 198 5.12 30.58 18.89
C TRP A 198 4.89 29.20 18.28
N GLU A 199 5.70 28.80 17.29
CA GLU A 199 5.61 27.49 16.66
C GLU A 199 6.36 26.49 17.53
N LYS A 200 5.63 25.55 18.16
CA LYS A 200 6.24 24.45 18.92
C LYS A 200 6.93 23.51 17.93
N THR A 201 8.13 23.87 17.51
CA THR A 201 8.96 23.01 16.68
C THR A 201 9.28 21.77 17.50
N SER A 202 8.87 20.59 17.02
CA SER A 202 9.42 19.35 17.55
C SER A 202 10.94 19.45 17.42
N GLY A 203 11.66 19.20 18.51
CA GLY A 203 13.12 19.15 18.46
C GLY A 203 13.61 18.15 17.41
N PRO A 204 14.91 18.19 17.07
CA PRO A 204 15.49 17.23 16.14
C PRO A 204 15.18 15.79 16.62
N PRO A 205 14.98 14.84 15.70
CA PRO A 205 14.70 13.46 16.05
C PRO A 205 15.84 12.90 16.91
N ILE A 206 15.48 12.05 17.88
CA ILE A 206 16.45 11.39 18.75
C ILE A 206 17.34 10.48 17.90
N LEU A 207 18.65 10.52 18.13
CA LEU A 207 19.62 9.70 17.41
C LEU A 207 19.29 8.20 17.52
N PRO A 208 19.01 7.50 16.42
CA PRO A 208 18.80 6.06 16.44
C PRO A 208 20.03 5.32 16.97
N PRO A 209 19.89 4.36 17.90
CA PRO A 209 21.03 3.69 18.52
C PRO A 209 21.87 2.86 17.54
N HIS A 210 21.30 2.48 16.38
CA HIS A 210 22.02 1.80 15.31
C HIS A 210 23.17 2.65 14.75
N LEU A 211 23.02 3.98 14.70
CA LEU A 211 24.08 4.89 14.23
C LEU A 211 25.26 4.99 15.20
N LEU A 212 25.10 4.54 16.45
CA LEU A 212 26.20 4.44 17.42
C LEU A 212 27.10 3.22 17.15
N GLN A 213 26.67 2.30 16.28
CA GLN A 213 27.44 1.11 15.92
C GLN A 213 28.45 1.44 14.83
N VAL A 214 29.57 2.04 15.23
CA VAL A 214 30.69 2.28 14.30
C VAL A 214 31.37 0.96 13.97
N ILE A 215 31.15 0.47 12.75
CA ILE A 215 31.67 -0.82 12.27
C ILE A 215 33.21 -0.90 12.31
N LEU A 216 33.88 0.24 12.17
CA LEU A 216 35.34 0.34 12.23
C LEU A 216 35.88 0.33 13.66
N ASN A 217 35.03 0.58 14.66
CA ASN A 217 35.40 0.53 16.08
C ASN A 217 35.13 -0.87 16.69
N LYS A 218 34.74 -1.85 15.88
CA LYS A 218 34.55 -3.23 16.33
C LYS A 218 35.83 -4.01 16.11
N ASP A 219 36.27 -4.73 17.13
CA ASP A 219 37.41 -5.63 17.01
C ASP A 219 37.11 -6.72 15.99
N THR A 220 37.90 -6.77 14.91
CA THR A 220 37.85 -7.87 13.97
C THR A 220 38.65 -9.05 14.55
N PRO A 221 38.02 -10.21 14.82
CA PRO A 221 38.74 -11.37 15.34
C PRO A 221 39.85 -11.78 14.37
N LEU A 222 41.03 -12.09 14.93
CA LEU A 222 42.25 -12.36 14.19
C LEU A 222 42.11 -13.50 13.17
N SER A 223 41.18 -14.44 13.40
CA SER A 223 40.88 -15.55 12.48
C SER A 223 40.21 -15.12 11.16
N VAL A 224 39.61 -13.93 11.10
CA VAL A 224 38.86 -13.42 9.94
C VAL A 224 39.64 -12.31 9.20
N ARG A 225 40.82 -11.93 9.69
CA ARG A 225 41.65 -10.85 9.13
C ARG A 225 42.09 -11.09 7.68
N ASN A 226 42.19 -12.36 7.26
CA ASN A 226 42.66 -12.75 5.93
C ASN A 226 41.54 -12.89 4.88
N THR A 227 40.27 -12.71 5.26
CA THR A 227 39.11 -12.87 4.35
C THR A 227 38.27 -11.62 4.17
N CYS A 228 38.46 -10.57 4.98
CA CYS A 228 37.68 -9.33 4.87
C CYS A 228 38.45 -8.23 4.10
N ARG A 229 38.07 -8.00 2.82
CA ARG A 229 38.69 -6.99 1.92
C ARG A 229 38.69 -5.56 2.50
N ILE A 230 37.75 -5.22 3.38
CA ILE A 230 37.68 -3.90 4.05
C ILE A 230 38.78 -3.71 5.10
N CYS A 231 39.20 -4.79 5.79
CA CYS A 231 40.27 -4.73 6.79
C CYS A 231 41.67 -4.62 6.16
N PHE A 232 41.83 -5.08 4.91
CA PHE A 232 43.11 -5.05 4.21
C PHE A 232 43.48 -3.64 3.71
N PHE A 233 42.51 -2.85 3.26
CA PHE A 233 42.78 -1.50 2.73
C PHE A 233 43.27 -0.50 3.79
N PHE A 234 42.81 -0.62 5.04
CA PHE A 234 43.20 0.32 6.10
C PHE A 234 44.54 -0.01 6.77
N ASN A 235 44.97 -1.27 6.80
CA ASN A 235 46.28 -1.62 7.37
C ASN A 235 47.46 -1.16 6.49
N VAL A 236 47.23 -0.97 5.19
CA VAL A 236 48.26 -0.49 4.25
C VAL A 236 48.44 1.03 4.30
N LEU A 237 47.42 1.80 4.70
CA LEU A 237 47.50 3.27 4.71
C LEU A 237 48.03 3.87 6.03
N ILE A 238 48.15 3.10 7.11
CA ILE A 238 48.71 3.56 8.40
C ILE A 238 50.23 3.29 8.48
N LEU A 239 50.81 2.57 7.52
CA LEU A 239 52.23 2.20 7.49
C LEU A 239 53.04 2.85 6.34
N VAL A 240 52.53 3.93 5.74
CA VAL A 240 53.28 4.77 4.78
C VAL A 240 53.29 6.21 5.26
#